data_AF-A0A651FBZ7-F1
#
_entry.id   AF-A0A651FBZ7-F1
#
_cell.length_a   1.000
_cell.length_b   1.000
_cell.length_c   1.000
_cell.angle_alpha   90.00
_cell.angle_beta   90.00
_cell.angle_gamma   90.00
#
_symmetry.space_group_name_H-M   'P 1'
#
loop_
_entity.id
_entity.type
_entity.pdbx_description
1 polymer ?
#
loop_
_entity_poly.entity_id
_entity_poly.type
_entity_poly.pdbx_seq_one_letter_code
_entity_poly.pdbx_strand_id
1 'polypeptide(L)'
;MQGNLFMNTPPPRKPYLPKPRWPAAMPGITLLQLFLIAASVCFFAAMFVPGFPWYTILLGVPLVAVPLVIITIRDCMTLNRNVRRIRELKGRVCPWCLYDLSRLPPDGRCPECSTYYEDDDLRAYWRTNTK
;
A
#
# COMPACT_ATOMS: atom_id res chain seq x y z
N MET A 1 52.16 23.54 -0.44
CA MET A 1 51.32 22.46 0.12
C MET A 1 49.89 22.98 0.24
N GLN A 2 49.12 22.91 -0.85
CA GLN A 2 47.70 23.26 -0.85
C GLN A 2 46.92 21.95 -0.89
N GLY A 3 46.24 21.65 0.22
CA GLY A 3 45.52 20.41 0.42
C GLY A 3 44.29 20.34 -0.47
N ASN A 4 44.18 19.22 -1.20
CA ASN A 4 42.99 18.82 -1.94
C ASN A 4 41.86 18.49 -0.95
N LEU A 5 41.15 19.51 -0.50
CA LEU A 5 39.79 19.42 0.02
C LEU A 5 38.81 19.26 -1.16
N PHE A 6 39.03 18.27 -2.02
CA PHE A 6 37.99 17.84 -2.94
C PHE A 6 36.98 17.06 -2.11
N MET A 7 35.92 17.80 -1.77
CA MET A 7 34.65 17.33 -1.28
C MET A 7 34.33 15.94 -1.84
N ASN A 8 34.37 14.94 -0.97
CA ASN A 8 33.59 13.72 -1.15
C ASN A 8 32.13 14.10 -0.95
N THR A 9 31.53 14.85 -1.87
CA THR A 9 30.08 14.96 -1.92
C THR A 9 29.57 13.55 -2.21
N PRO A 10 28.75 12.96 -1.31
CA PRO A 10 28.16 11.65 -1.59
C PRO A 10 27.41 11.74 -2.92
N PRO A 11 27.47 10.68 -3.76
CA PRO A 11 26.82 10.70 -5.05
C PRO A 11 25.34 11.06 -4.89
N PRO A 12 24.75 11.80 -5.85
CA PRO A 12 23.34 12.17 -5.80
C PRO A 12 22.51 10.90 -5.61
N ARG A 13 21.80 10.81 -4.47
CA ARG A 13 20.90 9.68 -4.18
C ARG A 13 19.89 9.63 -5.32
N LYS A 14 19.95 8.58 -6.16
CA LYS A 14 18.92 8.37 -7.18
C LYS A 14 17.57 8.36 -6.45
N PRO A 15 16.54 9.06 -6.96
CA PRO A 15 15.21 8.98 -6.37
C PRO A 15 14.80 7.52 -6.39
N TYR A 16 14.85 6.88 -5.23
CA TYR A 16 14.48 5.48 -5.08
C TYR A 16 12.98 5.42 -5.29
N LEU A 17 12.59 5.01 -6.50
CA LEU A 17 11.19 4.77 -6.81
C LEU A 17 10.69 3.67 -5.86
N PRO A 18 9.59 3.90 -5.14
CA PRO A 18 9.03 2.90 -4.26
C PRO A 18 8.66 1.66 -5.08
N LYS A 19 9.44 0.59 -4.99
CA LYS A 19 8.97 -0.76 -5.31
C LYS A 19 7.71 -0.95 -4.47
N PRO A 20 6.52 -1.04 -5.09
CA PRO A 20 5.30 -1.29 -4.35
C PRO A 20 5.49 -2.62 -3.66
N ARG A 21 5.64 -2.59 -2.34
CA ARG A 21 5.63 -3.79 -1.52
C ARG A 21 4.18 -4.20 -1.40
N TRP A 22 3.61 -4.70 -2.51
CA TRP A 22 2.45 -5.55 -2.44
C TRP A 22 2.80 -6.60 -1.39
N PRO A 23 2.11 -6.62 -0.23
CA PRO A 23 2.45 -7.57 0.80
C PRO A 23 2.36 -8.95 0.17
N ALA A 24 3.47 -9.68 0.14
CA ALA A 24 3.51 -11.07 -0.31
C ALA A 24 2.54 -11.98 0.49
N ALA A 25 1.92 -11.44 1.54
CA ALA A 25 0.94 -12.06 2.39
C ALA A 25 -0.48 -12.20 1.80
N MET A 26 -0.81 -11.73 0.58
CA MET A 26 -2.18 -11.90 0.06
C MET A 26 -2.34 -12.26 -1.42
N PRO A 27 -1.62 -13.27 -1.96
CA PRO A 27 -2.07 -13.90 -3.21
C PRO A 27 -3.53 -14.37 -3.07
N GLY A 28 -3.94 -14.86 -1.90
CA GLY A 28 -5.32 -15.29 -1.67
C GLY A 28 -6.37 -14.18 -1.83
N ILE A 29 -6.12 -12.96 -1.34
CA ILE A 29 -7.11 -11.87 -1.45
C ILE A 29 -7.15 -11.31 -2.86
N THR A 30 -5.99 -11.16 -3.52
CA THR A 30 -5.94 -10.72 -4.91
C THR A 30 -6.62 -11.73 -5.84
N LEU A 31 -6.40 -13.04 -5.62
CA LEU A 31 -7.11 -14.09 -6.36
C LEU A 31 -8.61 -14.10 -6.07
N LEU A 32 -9.03 -13.95 -4.80
CA LEU A 32 -10.45 -13.85 -4.43
C LEU A 32 -11.10 -12.62 -5.08
N GLN A 33 -10.41 -11.49 -5.12
CA GLN A 33 -10.90 -10.26 -5.74
C GLN A 33 -11.02 -10.41 -7.26
N LEU A 34 -10.02 -11.00 -7.92
CA LEU A 34 -10.10 -11.33 -9.34
C LEU A 34 -11.23 -12.31 -9.64
N PHE A 35 -11.44 -13.31 -8.79
CA PHE A 35 -12.55 -14.25 -8.88
C PHE A 35 -13.90 -13.54 -8.75
N LEU A 36 -14.07 -12.65 -7.76
CA LEU A 36 -15.30 -11.88 -7.58
C LEU A 36 -15.57 -10.97 -8.77
N ILE A 37 -14.54 -10.29 -9.30
CA ILE A 37 -14.66 -9.47 -10.51
C ILE A 37 -15.09 -10.33 -11.71
N ALA A 38 -14.44 -11.49 -11.92
CA ALA A 38 -14.79 -12.41 -13.00
C ALA A 38 -16.23 -12.94 -12.86
N ALA A 39 -16.63 -13.36 -11.65
CA ALA A 39 -17.99 -13.82 -11.36
C ALA A 39 -19.02 -12.70 -11.61
N SER A 40 -18.67 -11.46 -11.26
CA SER A 40 -19.50 -10.29 -11.54
C SER A 40 -19.67 -10.07 -13.04
N VAL A 41 -18.58 -10.11 -13.81
CA VAL A 41 -18.60 -9.97 -15.27
C VAL A 41 -19.44 -11.07 -15.92
N CYS A 42 -19.27 -12.33 -15.50
CA CYS A 42 -20.09 -13.45 -15.96
C CYS A 42 -21.58 -13.27 -15.62
N PHE A 43 -21.88 -12.79 -14.41
CA PHE A 43 -23.25 -12.51 -13.99
C PHE A 43 -23.88 -11.41 -14.86
N PHE A 44 -23.17 -10.31 -15.09
CA PHE A 44 -23.64 -9.24 -15.99
C PHE A 44 -23.80 -9.72 -17.44
N ALA A 45 -22.91 -10.60 -17.93
CA ALA A 45 -23.04 -11.18 -19.27
C ALA A 45 -24.30 -12.07 -19.40
N ALA A 46 -24.64 -12.83 -18.35
CA ALA A 46 -25.84 -13.67 -18.33
C ALA A 46 -27.15 -12.87 -18.41
N MET A 47 -27.16 -11.60 -17.97
CA MET A 47 -28.34 -10.73 -18.06
C MET A 47 -28.76 -10.42 -19.50
N PHE A 48 -27.88 -10.60 -20.49
CA PHE A 48 -28.19 -10.39 -21.91
C PHE A 48 -28.83 -11.61 -22.59
N VAL A 49 -28.98 -12.74 -21.88
CA VAL A 49 -29.60 -13.95 -22.43
C VAL A 49 -31.13 -13.77 -22.44
N PRO A 50 -31.81 -13.93 -23.59
CA PRO A 50 -33.27 -13.85 -23.65
C PRO A 50 -33.93 -14.89 -22.73
N GLY A 51 -34.94 -14.47 -21.97
CA GLY A 51 -35.62 -15.35 -21.00
C GLY A 51 -34.96 -15.40 -19.62
N PHE A 52 -33.93 -14.59 -19.36
CA PHE A 52 -33.33 -14.49 -18.04
C PHE A 52 -34.33 -13.91 -17.03
N PRO A 53 -34.60 -14.60 -15.90
CA PRO A 53 -35.62 -14.16 -14.97
C PRO A 53 -35.19 -12.91 -14.19
N TRP A 54 -36.01 -11.88 -14.14
CA TRP A 54 -35.69 -10.60 -13.49
C TRP A 54 -35.37 -10.72 -11.98
N TYR A 55 -35.89 -11.74 -11.28
CA TYR A 55 -35.61 -11.94 -9.85
C TYR A 55 -34.15 -12.34 -9.57
N THR A 56 -33.42 -12.82 -10.57
CA THR A 56 -31.98 -13.11 -10.45
C THR A 56 -31.17 -11.85 -10.17
N ILE A 57 -31.64 -10.68 -10.62
CA ILE A 57 -31.01 -9.39 -10.35
C ILE A 57 -31.03 -9.09 -8.85
N LEU A 58 -32.17 -9.33 -8.20
CA LEU A 58 -32.33 -9.12 -6.77
C LEU A 58 -31.39 -10.00 -5.93
N LEU A 59 -31.08 -11.21 -6.42
CA LEU A 59 -30.19 -12.15 -5.73
C LEU A 59 -28.72 -11.96 -6.08
N GLY A 60 -28.40 -11.62 -7.34
CA GLY A 60 -27.02 -11.52 -7.80
C GLY A 60 -26.35 -10.20 -7.44
N VAL A 61 -27.10 -9.09 -7.41
CA VAL A 61 -26.52 -7.78 -7.04
C VAL A 61 -25.91 -7.78 -5.63
N PRO A 62 -26.59 -8.27 -4.57
CA PRO A 62 -26.00 -8.35 -3.23
C PRO A 62 -24.78 -9.26 -3.17
N LEU A 63 -24.79 -10.37 -3.91
CA LEU A 63 -23.70 -11.35 -3.92
C LEU A 63 -22.38 -10.75 -4.44
N VAL A 64 -22.48 -9.76 -5.33
CA VAL A 64 -21.35 -9.01 -5.87
C VAL A 64 -21.03 -7.77 -5.03
N ALA A 65 -22.05 -6.98 -4.69
CA ALA A 65 -21.86 -5.69 -4.03
C ALA A 65 -21.30 -5.83 -2.61
N VAL A 66 -21.80 -6.80 -1.82
CA VAL A 66 -21.41 -6.95 -0.41
C VAL A 66 -19.91 -7.25 -0.25
N PRO A 67 -19.32 -8.23 -0.96
CA PRO A 67 -17.87 -8.48 -0.88
C PRO A 67 -17.02 -7.27 -1.28
N LEU A 68 -17.40 -6.53 -2.33
CA LEU A 68 -16.67 -5.34 -2.76
C LEU A 68 -16.70 -4.24 -1.69
N VAL A 69 -17.86 -4.03 -1.05
CA VAL A 69 -17.99 -3.09 0.06
C VAL A 69 -17.14 -3.54 1.25
N ILE A 70 -17.12 -4.82 1.61
CA ILE A 70 -16.30 -5.33 2.72
C ILE A 70 -14.80 -5.12 2.45
N ILE A 71 -14.33 -5.40 1.23
CA ILE A 71 -12.93 -5.22 0.84
C ILE A 71 -12.55 -3.75 0.91
N THR A 72 -13.35 -2.87 0.32
CA THR A 72 -13.07 -1.42 0.33
C THR A 72 -13.07 -0.82 1.73
N ILE A 73 -14.00 -1.25 2.61
CA ILE A 73 -14.00 -0.85 4.03
C ILE A 73 -12.73 -1.32 4.71
N ARG A 74 -12.32 -2.59 4.54
CA ARG A 74 -11.11 -3.14 5.14
C ARG A 74 -9.86 -2.39 4.70
N ASP A 75 -9.74 -2.08 3.41
CA ASP A 75 -8.60 -1.36 2.84
C ASP A 75 -8.56 0.07 3.38
N CYS A 76 -9.71 0.74 3.42
CA CYS A 76 -9.84 2.08 4.02
C CYS A 76 -9.47 2.08 5.51
N MET A 77 -9.93 1.08 6.28
CA MET A 77 -9.57 0.93 7.70
C MET A 77 -8.07 0.66 7.87
N THR A 78 -7.47 -0.15 7.00
CA THR A 78 -6.04 -0.47 7.05
C THR A 78 -5.21 0.77 6.72
N LEU A 79 -5.60 1.51 5.70
CA LEU A 79 -4.99 2.77 5.32
C LEU A 79 -5.08 3.79 6.47
N ASN A 80 -6.27 3.99 7.04
CA ASN A 80 -6.48 4.90 8.16
C ASN A 80 -5.68 4.51 9.41
N ARG A 81 -5.61 3.21 9.73
CA ARG A 81 -4.77 2.71 10.84
C ARG A 81 -3.29 3.00 10.59
N ASN A 82 -2.81 2.79 9.36
CA ASN A 82 -1.42 3.08 9.00
C ASN A 82 -1.13 4.58 9.05
N VAL A 83 -2.01 5.43 8.50
CA VAL A 83 -1.87 6.88 8.56
C VAL A 83 -1.84 7.37 10.01
N ARG A 84 -2.75 6.86 10.85
CA ARG A 84 -2.77 7.17 12.28
C ARG A 84 -1.47 6.75 12.96
N ARG A 85 -0.99 5.54 12.70
CA ARG A 85 0.29 5.03 13.24
C ARG A 85 1.49 5.87 12.79
N ILE A 86 1.53 6.28 11.52
CA ILE A 86 2.57 7.15 10.98
C ILE A 86 2.58 8.51 11.69
N ARG A 87 1.39 9.09 11.95
CA ARG A 87 1.25 10.34 12.70
C ARG A 87 1.69 10.20 14.16
N GLU A 88 1.26 9.13 14.84
CA GLU A 88 1.64 8.84 16.23
C GLU A 88 3.17 8.66 16.38
N LEU A 89 3.81 8.02 15.40
CA LEU A 89 5.26 7.82 15.35
C LEU A 89 6.02 9.01 14.74
N LYS A 90 5.37 10.15 14.51
CA LYS A 90 5.96 11.37 13.93
C LYS A 90 6.71 11.13 12.61
N GLY A 91 6.25 10.18 11.80
CA GLY A 91 6.90 9.80 10.54
C GLY A 91 8.08 8.84 10.68
N ARG A 92 8.41 8.33 11.88
CA ARG A 92 9.45 7.31 12.09
C ARG A 92 8.98 5.90 11.76
N VAL A 93 8.52 5.75 10.52
CA VAL A 93 8.04 4.49 9.97
C VAL A 93 8.73 4.27 8.65
N CYS A 94 9.28 3.08 8.44
CA CYS A 94 9.90 2.75 7.16
C CYS A 94 8.85 2.83 6.04
N PRO A 95 9.06 3.62 4.97
CA PRO A 95 8.08 3.78 3.90
C PRO A 95 7.89 2.52 3.06
N TRP A 96 8.72 1.50 3.29
CA TRP A 96 8.77 0.26 2.52
C TRP A 96 8.08 -0.93 3.21
N CYS A 97 8.35 -1.18 4.49
CA CYS A 97 7.70 -2.24 5.28
C CYS A 97 6.66 -1.74 6.28
N LEU A 98 6.57 -0.43 6.51
CA LEU A 98 5.86 0.13 7.65
C LEU A 98 6.40 -0.34 9.02
N TYR A 99 7.65 -0.80 9.06
CA TYR A 99 8.31 -1.13 10.33
C TYR A 99 8.50 0.13 11.17
N ASP A 100 8.28 0.00 12.47
CA ASP A 100 8.42 1.08 13.45
C ASP A 100 9.90 1.37 13.71
N LEU A 101 10.36 2.55 13.29
CA LEU A 101 11.74 2.99 13.47
C LEU A 101 11.90 3.89 14.70
N SER A 102 10.85 4.12 15.49
CA SER A 102 10.88 5.06 16.61
C SER A 102 11.88 4.69 17.71
N ARG A 103 12.22 3.40 17.83
CA ARG A 103 13.15 2.85 18.83
C ARG A 103 14.56 2.62 18.32
N LEU A 104 14.82 2.92 17.04
CA LEU A 104 16.12 2.76 16.41
C LEU A 104 16.87 4.11 16.35
N PRO A 105 18.18 4.10 16.07
CA PRO A 105 18.95 5.32 15.83
C PRO A 105 18.33 6.18 14.73
N PRO A 106 18.56 7.51 14.74
CA PRO A 106 17.96 8.45 13.78
C PRO A 106 18.34 8.14 12.32
N ASP A 107 19.48 7.51 12.11
CA ASP A 107 20.01 7.06 10.84
C ASP A 107 20.42 5.58 10.94
N GLY A 108 20.18 4.81 9.89
CA GLY A 108 20.48 3.39 9.92
C GLY A 108 19.83 2.59 8.81
N ARG A 109 19.74 1.26 9.00
CA ARG A 109 19.04 0.36 8.08
C ARG A 109 17.85 -0.25 8.77
N CYS A 110 16.73 -0.31 8.06
CA CYS A 110 15.54 -0.96 8.57
C CYS A 110 15.78 -2.48 8.72
N PRO A 111 15.48 -3.11 9.86
CA PRO A 111 15.76 -4.53 10.09
C PRO A 111 14.95 -5.49 9.19
N GLU A 112 13.77 -5.06 8.72
CA GLU A 112 12.86 -5.88 7.88
C GLU A 112 13.17 -5.82 6.38
N CYS A 113 13.83 -4.76 5.91
CA CYS A 113 14.03 -4.55 4.48
C CYS A 113 15.42 -4.09 4.10
N SER A 114 16.30 -3.89 5.08
CA SER A 114 17.67 -3.39 4.93
C SER A 114 17.82 -2.02 4.26
N THR A 115 16.70 -1.34 3.97
CA THR A 115 16.68 0.00 3.36
C THR A 115 17.30 0.99 4.34
N TYR A 116 18.30 1.72 3.84
CA TYR A 116 18.91 2.80 4.59
C TYR A 116 17.90 3.95 4.76
N TYR A 117 17.89 4.58 5.92
CA TYR A 117 17.02 5.70 6.24
C TYR A 117 17.77 6.75 7.06
N GLU A 118 17.26 7.97 6.98
CA GLU A 118 17.68 9.14 7.75
C GLU A 118 16.39 9.81 8.28
N ASP A 119 16.37 10.23 9.55
CA ASP A 119 15.13 10.72 10.21
C ASP A 119 14.49 11.88 9.44
N ASP A 120 15.31 12.79 8.90
CA ASP A 120 14.85 13.95 8.15
C ASP A 120 14.25 13.56 6.79
N ASP A 121 14.88 12.62 6.09
CA ASP A 121 14.38 12.05 4.82
C ASP A 121 13.04 11.35 5.03
N LEU A 122 12.90 10.58 6.13
CA LEU A 122 11.65 9.91 6.48
C LEU A 122 10.51 10.91 6.73
N ARG A 123 10.78 11.97 7.50
CA ARG A 123 9.79 13.01 7.78
C ARG A 123 9.42 13.79 6.53
N ALA A 124 10.38 14.05 5.64
CA ALA A 124 10.12 14.72 4.37
C ALA A 124 9.25 13.85 3.45
N TYR A 125 9.54 12.55 3.37
CA TYR A 125 8.74 11.57 2.62
C TYR A 125 7.30 11.55 3.09
N TRP A 126 7.06 11.35 4.40
CA TRP A 126 5.69 11.26 4.90
C TRP A 126 4.94 12.59 4.83
N ARG A 127 5.60 13.75 4.97
CA ARG A 127 4.96 15.07 4.75
C ARG A 127 4.45 15.26 3.33
N THR A 128 5.10 14.64 2.35
CA THR A 128 4.70 14.74 0.93
C THR A 128 3.62 13.73 0.58
N ASN A 129 3.67 12.53 1.18
CA ASN A 129 2.83 11.39 0.80
C ASN A 129 1.60 11.16 1.70
N THR A 130 1.39 11.95 2.77
CA THR A 130 0.22 11.81 3.69
C THR A 130 -0.69 13.03 3.75
N LYS A 131 -0.57 13.94 2.77
CA LYS A 131 -1.53 15.03 2.55
C LYS A 131 -2.81 14.47 1.93
#